data_AF-X8CKI8-F1
#
_entry.id   AF-X8CKI8-F1
#
_cell.length_a   1.000
_cell.length_b   1.000
_cell.length_c   1.000
_cell.angle_alpha   90.00
_cell.angle_beta   90.00
_cell.angle_gamma   90.00
#
_symmetry.space_group_name_H-M   'P 1'
#
loop_
_entity.id
_entity.type
_entity.pdbx_description
1 polymer ?
#
loop_
_entity_poly.entity_id
_entity_poly.type
_entity_poly.pdbx_seq_one_letter_code
_entity_poly.pdbx_strand_id
1 'polypeptide(L)'
;MRRYVCLKGPDHGGCGRLTVVAAPVEELLTEAVLARLDSPQLADALAGKATADADVAALAAQVDADQERLDELAGLYADGAITAREWIAARDPITARITAARRDIAAATDTTAVFELAGTGGVLRSGWDGLDLGRQQAIVKAVLDHAVIAPGTPGARSLDIGRVAPVWRV
;
A
#
# COMPACT_ATOMS: atom_id res chain seq x y z
N MET A 1 -13.90 2.88 25.68
CA MET A 1 -12.53 2.40 25.40
C MET A 1 -12.52 1.67 24.07
N ARG A 2 -11.68 2.09 23.11
CA ARG A 2 -11.59 1.48 21.77
C ARG A 2 -10.73 0.22 21.83
N ARG A 3 -11.10 -0.83 21.08
CA ARG A 3 -10.38 -2.10 21.02
C ARG A 3 -10.45 -2.71 19.62
N TYR A 4 -9.40 -3.42 19.25
CA TYR A 4 -9.39 -4.30 18.09
C TYR A 4 -9.68 -5.74 18.51
N VAL A 5 -10.41 -6.46 17.68
CA VAL A 5 -10.81 -7.85 17.91
C VAL A 5 -10.41 -8.66 16.69
N CYS A 6 -9.82 -9.83 16.92
CA CYS A 6 -9.55 -10.79 15.86
C CYS A 6 -10.89 -11.43 15.43
N LEU A 7 -11.50 -10.89 14.37
CA LEU A 7 -12.81 -11.30 13.90
C LEU A 7 -12.77 -12.70 13.30
N LYS A 8 -13.77 -13.52 13.65
CA LYS A 8 -14.00 -14.85 13.08
C LYS A 8 -15.30 -14.80 12.27
N GLY A 9 -15.31 -15.32 11.04
CA GLY A 9 -16.52 -15.36 10.21
C GLY A 9 -16.26 -15.88 8.79
N PRO A 10 -17.31 -16.04 7.98
CA PRO A 10 -17.17 -16.49 6.59
C PRO A 10 -16.27 -15.57 5.74
N ASP A 11 -16.26 -14.26 6.04
CA ASP A 11 -15.38 -13.27 5.40
C ASP A 11 -14.07 -13.01 6.17
N HIS A 12 -13.85 -13.71 7.30
CA HIS A 12 -12.76 -13.41 8.24
C HIS A 12 -12.13 -14.69 8.83
N GLY A 13 -10.87 -14.97 8.47
CA GLY A 13 -10.10 -16.13 8.94
C GLY A 13 -9.55 -16.03 10.37
N GLY A 14 -9.99 -15.07 11.19
CA GLY A 14 -9.44 -14.85 12.52
C GLY A 14 -9.95 -15.82 13.59
N CYS A 15 -9.30 -15.80 14.77
CA CYS A 15 -9.54 -16.78 15.83
C CYS A 15 -10.74 -16.47 16.73
N GLY A 16 -11.29 -15.24 16.69
CA GLY A 16 -12.46 -14.83 17.49
C GLY A 16 -12.18 -14.57 18.98
N ARG A 17 -10.96 -14.80 19.45
CA ARG A 17 -10.61 -14.77 20.90
C ARG A 17 -9.60 -13.71 21.28
N LEU A 18 -8.81 -13.24 20.31
CA LEU A 18 -7.76 -12.26 20.57
C LEU A 18 -8.33 -10.84 20.52
N THR A 19 -8.03 -10.06 21.56
CA THR A 19 -8.36 -8.63 21.61
C THR A 19 -7.16 -7.82 22.07
N VAL A 20 -7.13 -6.56 21.68
CA VAL A 20 -6.13 -5.60 22.14
C VAL A 20 -6.74 -4.21 22.24
N VAL A 21 -6.32 -3.45 23.25
CA VAL A 21 -6.75 -2.06 23.43
C VAL A 21 -6.14 -1.21 22.33
N ALA A 22 -6.94 -0.37 21.68
CA ALA A 22 -6.50 0.36 20.49
C ALA A 22 -5.42 1.39 20.82
N ALA A 23 -5.66 2.30 21.77
CA ALA A 23 -4.78 3.45 22.01
C ALA A 23 -3.29 3.09 22.25
N PRO A 24 -2.94 2.14 23.14
CA PRO A 24 -1.53 1.78 23.35
C PRO A 24 -0.87 1.14 22.12
N VAL A 25 -1.63 0.44 21.28
CA VAL A 25 -1.11 -0.16 20.04
C VAL A 25 -0.94 0.91 18.96
N GLU A 26 -1.92 1.81 18.83
CA GLU A 26 -1.86 2.95 17.90
C GLU A 26 -0.62 3.81 18.19
N GLU A 27 -0.38 4.14 19.46
CA GLU A 27 0.78 4.93 19.91
C GLU A 27 2.11 4.21 19.64
N LEU A 28 2.20 2.93 20.02
CA LEU A 28 3.40 2.12 19.77
C LEU A 28 3.74 2.03 18.28
N LEU A 29 2.74 1.75 17.43
CA LEU A 29 2.95 1.63 15.99
C LEU A 29 3.28 2.99 15.35
N THR A 30 2.68 4.07 15.83
CA THR A 30 2.99 5.43 15.39
C THR A 30 4.45 5.77 15.64
N GLU A 31 4.94 5.57 16.88
CA GLU A 31 6.34 5.83 17.20
C GLU A 31 7.30 4.93 16.40
N ALA A 32 6.95 3.66 16.22
CA ALA A 32 7.76 2.73 15.43
C ALA A 32 7.84 3.16 13.95
N VAL A 33 6.73 3.63 13.36
CA VAL A 33 6.70 4.18 12.00
C VAL A 33 7.58 5.43 11.90
N LEU A 34 7.44 6.38 12.83
CA LEU A 34 8.21 7.61 12.83
C LEU A 34 9.71 7.36 13.01
N ALA A 35 10.10 6.40 13.86
CA ALA A 35 11.49 5.99 14.03
C ALA A 35 12.06 5.30 12.78
N ARG A 36 11.24 4.52 12.06
CA ARG A 36 11.63 3.85 10.81
C ARG A 36 11.94 4.87 9.70
N LEU A 37 11.20 5.97 9.64
CA LEU A 37 11.43 7.06 8.67
C LEU A 37 12.81 7.70 8.80
N ASP A 38 13.40 7.70 10.00
CA ASP A 38 14.74 8.24 10.26
C ASP A 38 15.85 7.17 10.14
N SER A 39 15.51 5.93 9.77
CA SER A 39 16.46 4.81 9.80
C SER A 39 17.36 4.75 8.54
N PRO A 40 18.65 4.38 8.69
CA PRO A 40 19.57 4.24 7.56
C PRO A 40 19.17 3.10 6.60
N GLN A 41 18.47 2.07 7.10
CA GLN A 41 17.91 1.00 6.27
C GLN A 41 16.87 1.53 5.26
N LEU A 42 16.13 2.58 5.64
CA LEU A 42 15.26 3.27 4.69
C LEU A 42 16.09 3.99 3.63
N ALA A 43 17.17 4.68 4.02
CA ALA A 43 18.05 5.38 3.08
C ALA A 43 18.67 4.43 2.03
N ASP A 44 19.11 3.23 2.43
CA ASP A 44 19.65 2.22 1.51
C ASP A 44 18.57 1.67 0.55
N ALA A 45 17.33 1.47 1.03
CA ALA A 45 16.20 1.08 0.19
C ALA A 45 15.81 2.16 -0.83
N LEU A 46 16.09 3.45 -0.56
CA LEU A 46 15.87 4.56 -1.49
C LEU A 46 16.94 4.60 -2.59
N ALA A 47 18.18 4.21 -2.30
CA ALA A 47 19.27 4.21 -3.29
C ALA A 47 19.05 3.17 -4.41
N GLY A 48 18.40 2.04 -4.13
CA GLY A 48 18.05 1.03 -5.14
C GLY A 48 16.93 1.44 -6.11
N LYS A 49 16.30 2.61 -5.90
CA LYS A 49 14.98 2.94 -6.46
C LYS A 49 14.99 3.91 -7.65
N ALA A 50 16.11 4.56 -7.95
CA ALA A 50 16.25 5.35 -9.18
C ALA A 50 16.01 4.50 -10.45
N THR A 51 16.23 3.18 -10.35
CA THR A 51 15.90 2.20 -11.38
C THR A 51 14.38 1.99 -11.52
N ALA A 52 13.62 2.02 -10.41
CA ALA A 52 12.18 1.79 -10.39
C ALA A 52 11.37 2.97 -10.99
N ASP A 53 11.85 4.22 -10.85
CA ASP A 53 11.19 5.38 -11.46
C ASP A 53 11.25 5.35 -12.99
N ALA A 54 12.36 4.86 -13.56
CA ALA A 54 12.48 4.62 -15.00
C ALA A 54 11.50 3.54 -15.48
N ASP A 55 11.27 2.50 -14.67
CA ASP A 55 10.30 1.44 -14.96
C ASP A 55 8.85 1.97 -14.93
N VAL A 56 8.51 2.88 -14.01
CA VAL A 56 7.18 3.52 -13.96
C VAL A 56 6.90 4.35 -15.21
N ALA A 57 7.87 5.15 -15.66
CA ALA A 57 7.71 5.95 -16.87
C ALA A 57 7.49 5.06 -18.11
N ALA A 58 8.20 3.94 -18.21
CA ALA A 58 8.02 2.97 -19.28
C ALA A 58 6.62 2.30 -19.23
N LEU A 59 6.16 1.92 -18.04
CA LEU A 59 4.82 1.35 -17.86
C LEU A 59 3.70 2.34 -18.20
N ALA A 60 3.87 3.62 -17.86
CA ALA A 60 2.90 4.66 -18.20
C ALA A 60 2.80 4.84 -19.73
N ALA A 61 3.94 4.93 -20.42
CA ALA A 61 3.97 4.99 -21.88
C ALA A 61 3.33 3.76 -22.55
N GLN A 62 3.49 2.57 -21.95
CA GLN A 62 2.84 1.35 -22.42
C GLN A 62 1.31 1.41 -22.27
N VAL A 63 0.80 1.98 -21.17
CA VAL A 63 -0.64 2.16 -20.96
C VAL A 63 -1.22 3.09 -22.02
N ASP A 64 -0.57 4.21 -22.29
CA ASP A 64 -1.03 5.18 -23.30
C ASP A 64 -1.07 4.54 -24.70
N ALA A 65 0.00 3.84 -25.10
CA ALA A 65 0.06 3.14 -26.39
C ALA A 65 -1.02 2.04 -26.52
N ASP A 66 -1.29 1.30 -25.44
CA ASP A 66 -2.33 0.27 -25.43
C ASP A 66 -3.75 0.89 -25.47
N GLN A 67 -3.95 2.09 -24.92
CA GLN A 67 -5.22 2.83 -25.03
C GLN A 67 -5.45 3.31 -26.46
N GLU A 68 -4.44 3.90 -27.10
CA GLU A 68 -4.52 4.29 -28.52
C GLU A 68 -4.88 3.09 -29.42
N ARG A 69 -4.28 1.92 -29.15
CA ARG A 69 -4.59 0.68 -29.86
C ARG A 69 -6.04 0.25 -29.71
N LEU A 70 -6.65 0.43 -28.53
CA LEU A 70 -8.06 0.12 -28.30
C LEU A 70 -8.97 1.09 -29.06
N ASP A 71 -8.59 2.36 -29.13
CA ASP A 71 -9.34 3.38 -29.87
C ASP A 71 -9.30 3.12 -31.39
N GLU A 72 -8.14 2.73 -31.93
CA GLU A 72 -8.01 2.28 -33.33
C GLU A 72 -8.92 1.09 -33.63
N LEU A 73 -8.89 0.06 -32.77
CA LEU A 73 -9.73 -1.13 -32.91
C LEU A 73 -11.24 -0.79 -32.79
N ALA A 74 -11.60 0.20 -31.97
CA ALA A 74 -12.97 0.64 -31.82
C ALA A 74 -13.48 1.32 -33.10
N GLY A 75 -12.62 2.11 -33.76
CA GLY A 75 -12.88 2.69 -35.08
C GLY A 75 -13.12 1.60 -36.14
N LEU A 76 -12.23 0.62 -36.23
CA LEU A 76 -12.38 -0.51 -37.18
C LEU A 76 -13.68 -1.29 -36.97
N TYR A 77 -14.10 -1.48 -35.71
CA TYR A 77 -15.37 -2.14 -35.41
C TYR A 77 -16.57 -1.29 -35.80
N ALA A 78 -16.53 0.02 -35.51
CA ALA A 78 -17.59 0.96 -35.88
C ALA A 78 -17.78 1.05 -37.40
N ASP A 79 -16.69 0.97 -38.17
CA ASP A 79 -16.70 0.96 -39.63
C ASP A 79 -17.11 -0.42 -40.22
N GLY A 80 -17.32 -1.42 -39.39
CA GLY A 80 -17.66 -2.79 -39.80
C GLY A 80 -16.49 -3.54 -40.46
N ALA A 81 -15.25 -3.05 -40.32
CA ALA A 81 -14.06 -3.68 -40.88
C ALA A 81 -13.65 -4.94 -40.12
N ILE A 82 -14.08 -5.08 -38.86
CA ILE A 82 -13.88 -6.28 -38.03
C ILE A 82 -15.20 -6.72 -37.38
N THR A 83 -15.32 -8.03 -37.16
CA THR A 83 -16.45 -8.62 -36.46
C THR A 83 -16.36 -8.42 -34.96
N ALA A 84 -17.49 -8.55 -34.25
CA ALA A 84 -17.52 -8.51 -32.78
C ALA A 84 -16.60 -9.57 -32.13
N ARG A 85 -16.44 -10.74 -32.78
CA ARG A 85 -15.57 -11.80 -32.30
C ARG A 85 -14.09 -11.40 -32.40
N GLU A 86 -13.69 -10.77 -33.50
CA GLU A 86 -12.33 -10.26 -33.71
C GLU A 86 -12.02 -9.10 -32.76
N TRP A 87 -12.97 -8.19 -32.56
CA TRP A 87 -12.87 -7.12 -31.56
C TRP A 87 -12.62 -7.67 -30.16
N ILE A 88 -13.45 -8.62 -29.68
CA ILE A 88 -13.28 -9.19 -28.33
C ILE A 88 -11.93 -9.90 -28.21
N ALA A 89 -11.56 -10.71 -29.20
CA ALA A 89 -10.29 -11.44 -29.19
C ALA A 89 -9.06 -10.52 -29.17
N ALA A 90 -9.13 -9.34 -29.80
CA ALA A 90 -8.06 -8.34 -29.78
C ALA A 90 -8.09 -7.47 -28.51
N ARG A 91 -9.26 -7.07 -28.04
CA ARG A 91 -9.46 -6.17 -26.89
C ARG A 91 -9.02 -6.79 -25.57
N ASP A 92 -9.41 -8.03 -25.31
CA ASP A 92 -9.20 -8.67 -24.02
C ASP A 92 -7.72 -8.76 -23.60
N PRO A 93 -6.76 -9.18 -24.46
CA PRO A 93 -5.35 -9.18 -24.09
C PRO A 93 -4.78 -7.76 -23.85
N ILE A 94 -5.21 -6.76 -24.63
CA ILE A 94 -4.76 -5.37 -24.45
C ILE A 94 -5.28 -4.81 -23.11
N THR A 95 -6.54 -5.08 -22.79
CA THR A 95 -7.15 -4.67 -21.51
C THR A 95 -6.46 -5.34 -20.32
N ALA A 96 -6.07 -6.61 -20.46
CA ALA A 96 -5.30 -7.32 -19.45
C ALA A 96 -3.91 -6.68 -19.23
N ARG A 97 -3.21 -6.29 -20.31
CA ARG A 97 -1.93 -5.57 -20.20
C ARG A 97 -2.07 -4.22 -19.51
N ILE A 98 -3.06 -3.40 -19.89
CA ILE A 98 -3.33 -2.11 -19.23
C ILE A 98 -3.59 -2.32 -17.74
N THR A 99 -4.39 -3.33 -17.39
CA THR A 99 -4.72 -3.62 -15.99
C THR A 99 -3.49 -4.04 -15.18
N ALA A 100 -2.62 -4.86 -15.76
CA ALA A 100 -1.35 -5.27 -15.15
C ALA A 100 -0.41 -4.07 -14.96
N ALA A 101 -0.16 -3.30 -16.03
CA ALA A 101 0.72 -2.14 -15.98
C ALA A 101 0.25 -1.09 -14.96
N ARG A 102 -1.06 -0.81 -14.89
CA ARG A 102 -1.63 0.10 -13.87
C ARG A 102 -1.43 -0.42 -12.44
N ARG A 103 -1.52 -1.73 -12.22
CA ARG A 103 -1.25 -2.33 -10.91
C ARG A 103 0.23 -2.15 -10.52
N ASP A 104 1.13 -2.37 -11.47
CA ASP A 104 2.57 -2.27 -11.23
C ASP A 104 2.99 -0.81 -10.98
N ILE A 105 2.42 0.15 -11.74
CA ILE A 105 2.59 1.59 -11.48
C ILE A 105 2.08 1.96 -10.08
N ALA A 106 0.90 1.48 -9.68
CA ALA A 106 0.34 1.78 -8.37
C ALA A 106 1.23 1.23 -7.24
N ALA A 107 1.74 0.01 -7.38
CA ALA A 107 2.66 -0.59 -6.42
C ALA A 107 3.97 0.22 -6.30
N ALA A 108 4.54 0.67 -7.42
CA ALA A 108 5.74 1.49 -7.41
C ALA A 108 5.49 2.87 -6.77
N THR A 109 4.37 3.53 -7.11
CA THR A 109 4.03 4.88 -6.66
C THR A 109 3.64 4.94 -5.17
N ASP A 110 2.95 3.92 -4.64
CA ASP A 110 2.70 3.77 -3.19
C ASP A 110 4.01 3.79 -2.40
N THR A 111 5.08 3.28 -3.01
CA THR A 111 6.41 3.25 -2.41
C THR A 111 7.17 4.57 -2.60
N THR A 112 6.76 5.44 -3.54
CA THR A 112 7.28 6.81 -3.73
C THR A 112 6.73 7.79 -2.68
N ALA A 113 5.49 7.61 -2.22
CA ALA A 113 4.96 8.40 -1.09
C ALA A 113 5.78 8.21 0.21
N VAL A 114 6.38 7.04 0.41
CA VAL A 114 7.34 6.76 1.51
C VAL A 114 8.64 7.53 1.33
N PHE A 115 9.06 7.75 0.08
CA PHE A 115 10.33 8.40 -0.27
C PHE A 115 10.36 9.85 0.19
N GLU A 116 9.30 10.62 -0.07
CA GLU A 116 9.21 12.02 0.35
C GLU A 116 9.20 12.20 1.88
N LEU A 117 8.86 11.15 2.62
CA LEU A 117 8.78 11.15 4.08
C LEU A 117 10.08 10.66 4.73
N ALA A 118 11.03 10.10 3.97
CA ALA A 118 12.28 9.60 4.52
C ALA A 118 13.14 10.74 5.10
N GLY A 119 13.70 10.51 6.29
CA GLY A 119 14.47 11.52 7.04
C GLY A 119 13.63 12.65 7.63
N THR A 120 12.30 12.59 7.51
CA THR A 120 11.38 13.58 8.11
C THR A 120 10.74 13.10 9.41
N GLY A 121 11.14 11.94 9.95
CA GLY A 121 10.53 11.33 11.13
C GLY A 121 10.59 12.24 12.35
N GLY A 122 11.71 12.96 12.56
CA GLY A 122 11.84 13.98 13.61
C GLY A 122 10.86 15.16 13.45
N VAL A 123 10.68 15.66 12.23
CA VAL A 123 9.74 16.76 11.92
C VAL A 123 8.30 16.30 12.10
N LEU A 124 7.96 15.12 11.55
CA LEU A 124 6.64 14.53 11.68
C LEU A 124 6.29 14.23 13.12
N ARG A 125 7.23 13.76 13.95
CA ARG A 125 7.00 13.52 15.38
C ARG A 125 6.57 14.80 16.10
N SER A 126 7.17 15.95 15.76
CA SER A 126 6.82 17.24 16.38
C SER A 126 5.45 17.77 15.97
N GLY A 127 4.97 17.43 14.76
CA GLY A 127 3.72 17.93 14.19
C GLY A 127 2.60 16.89 14.12
N TRP A 128 2.83 15.67 14.61
CA TRP A 128 1.97 14.50 14.34
C TRP A 128 0.52 14.76 14.77
N ASP A 129 0.34 15.25 15.99
CA ASP A 129 -0.98 15.53 16.56
C ASP A 129 -1.74 16.66 15.84
N GLY A 130 -1.04 17.49 15.08
CA GLY A 130 -1.62 18.56 14.26
C GLY A 130 -2.07 18.11 12.86
N LEU A 131 -1.69 16.90 12.43
CA LEU A 131 -2.09 16.35 11.14
C LEU A 131 -3.54 15.86 11.19
N ASP A 132 -4.26 15.97 10.07
CA ASP A 132 -5.55 15.32 9.95
C ASP A 132 -5.39 13.79 9.93
N LEU A 133 -6.45 13.07 10.34
CA LEU A 133 -6.43 11.61 10.46
C LEU A 133 -6.17 10.91 9.12
N GLY A 134 -6.61 11.49 8.01
CA GLY A 134 -6.37 10.95 6.67
C GLY A 134 -4.88 10.98 6.33
N ARG A 135 -4.20 12.09 6.64
CA ARG A 135 -2.76 12.22 6.46
C ARG A 135 -1.95 11.32 7.38
N GLN A 136 -2.31 11.21 8.66
CA GLN A 136 -1.69 10.23 9.57
C GLN A 136 -1.84 8.80 9.03
N GLN A 137 -3.03 8.43 8.57
CA GLN A 137 -3.30 7.11 8.01
C GLN A 137 -2.49 6.84 6.73
N ALA A 138 -2.36 7.84 5.85
CA ALA A 138 -1.55 7.72 4.64
C ALA A 138 -0.08 7.45 4.96
N ILE A 139 0.50 8.20 5.91
CA ILE A 139 1.88 8.00 6.36
C ILE A 139 2.09 6.60 6.94
N VAL A 140 1.19 6.15 7.82
CA VAL A 140 1.29 4.80 8.41
C VAL A 140 1.18 3.72 7.33
N LYS A 141 0.23 3.83 6.40
CA LYS A 141 0.06 2.85 5.30
C LYS A 141 1.24 2.79 4.34
N ALA A 142 1.94 3.91 4.16
CA ALA A 142 3.09 3.97 3.30
C ALA A 142 4.24 3.13 3.90
N VAL A 143 4.48 3.23 5.21
CA VAL A 143 5.63 2.61 5.88
C VAL A 143 5.34 1.20 6.42
N LEU A 144 4.16 1.01 7.03
CA LEU A 144 3.75 -0.22 7.69
C LEU A 144 2.81 -1.01 6.77
N ASP A 145 3.15 -2.26 6.48
CA ASP A 145 2.26 -3.14 5.72
C ASP A 145 1.12 -3.65 6.61
N HIS A 146 1.48 -4.29 7.72
CA HIS A 146 0.57 -4.74 8.75
C HIS A 146 1.28 -4.90 10.09
N ALA A 147 0.51 -5.07 11.17
CA ALA A 147 1.05 -5.42 12.48
C ALA A 147 0.48 -6.76 12.96
N VAL A 148 1.36 -7.67 13.36
CA VAL A 148 0.99 -8.96 13.93
C VAL A 148 0.82 -8.80 15.44
N ILE A 149 -0.35 -9.18 15.96
CA ILE A 149 -0.65 -9.15 17.38
C ILE A 149 -0.67 -10.58 17.92
N ALA A 150 0.36 -10.97 18.66
CA ALA A 150 0.45 -12.26 19.32
C ALA A 150 -0.47 -12.33 20.55
N PRO A 151 -0.78 -13.53 21.10
CA PRO A 151 -1.59 -13.67 22.31
C PRO A 151 -1.03 -12.86 23.49
N GLY A 152 -1.91 -12.30 24.32
CA GLY A 152 -1.53 -11.53 25.50
C GLY A 152 -1.57 -12.37 26.76
N THR A 153 -0.93 -11.88 27.82
CA THR A 153 -0.95 -12.52 29.14
C THR A 153 -2.28 -12.24 29.85
N PRO A 154 -3.02 -13.28 30.30
CA PRO A 154 -4.24 -13.09 31.07
C PRO A 154 -4.01 -12.23 32.32
N GLY A 155 -4.91 -11.27 32.58
CA GLY A 155 -4.83 -10.39 33.75
C GLY A 155 -3.84 -9.22 33.64
N ALA A 156 -3.12 -9.09 32.53
CA ALA A 156 -2.26 -7.93 32.29
C ALA A 156 -3.08 -6.63 32.22
N ARG A 157 -2.57 -5.58 32.87
CA ARG A 157 -3.20 -4.24 32.88
C ARG A 157 -2.58 -3.26 31.88
N SER A 158 -1.48 -3.64 31.25
CA SER A 158 -0.75 -2.84 30.26
C SER A 158 -0.52 -3.66 28.98
N LEU A 159 -0.26 -2.96 27.87
CA LEU A 159 0.18 -3.60 26.64
C LEU A 159 1.59 -4.15 26.85
N ASP A 160 1.77 -5.45 26.64
CA ASP A 160 3.08 -6.03 26.42
C ASP A 160 3.55 -5.64 25.02
N ILE A 161 4.63 -4.87 24.92
CA ILE A 161 5.16 -4.41 23.62
C ILE A 161 5.64 -5.60 22.78
N GLY A 162 6.18 -6.65 23.41
CA GLY A 162 6.75 -7.81 22.72
C GLY A 162 5.74 -8.64 21.92
N ARG A 163 4.44 -8.45 22.16
CA ARG A 163 3.37 -9.13 21.40
C ARG A 163 2.94 -8.38 20.14
N VAL A 164 3.46 -7.18 19.90
CA VAL A 164 3.16 -6.36 18.72
C VAL A 164 4.38 -6.39 17.80
N ALA A 165 4.25 -7.08 16.67
CA ALA A 165 5.31 -7.17 15.68
C ALA A 165 4.89 -6.41 14.41
N PRO A 166 5.45 -5.21 14.17
CA PRO A 166 5.21 -4.49 12.91
C PRO A 166 5.91 -5.20 11.75
N VAL A 167 5.21 -5.30 10.62
CA VAL A 167 5.73 -5.80 9.34
C VAL A 167 5.78 -4.62 8.37
N TRP A 168 6.98 -4.34 7.88
CA TRP A 168 7.27 -3.14 7.10
C TRP A 168 7.15 -3.41 5.60
N ARG A 169 6.74 -2.37 4.85
CA ARG A 169 6.77 -2.41 3.37
C ARG A 169 8.18 -2.23 2.79
N VAL A 170 9.07 -1.65 3.59
CA VAL A 170 10.46 -1.28 3.27
C VAL A 170 11.41 -1.75 4.36
#